data_AF-A0A2K3K0K7-F1
#
_entry.id   AF-A0A2K3K0K7-F1
#
_cell.length_a   1.000
_cell.length_b   1.000
_cell.length_c   1.000
_cell.angle_alpha   90.00
_cell.angle_beta   90.00
_cell.angle_gamma   90.00
#
_symmetry.space_group_name_H-M   'P 1'
#
loop_
_entity.id
_entity.type
_entity.pdbx_description
1 polymer ?
#
loop_
_entity_poly.entity_id
_entity_poly.type
_entity_poly.pdbx_seq_one_letter_code
_entity_poly.pdbx_strand_id
1 'polypeptide(L)' 'MPVYEADFGWGKPNYFGLADVSPHDRAVILLSPDDDGSVLVSFHLQIAHMELFNKYFYEEI' A
#
# COMPACT_ATOMS: atom_id res chain seq x y z
N MET A 1 -7.38 -4.26 10.17
CA MET A 1 -8.27 -3.20 10.69
C MET A 1 -9.32 -2.90 9.62
N PRO A 2 -10.61 -2.75 9.99
CA PRO A 2 -11.68 -2.40 9.04
C PRO A 2 -11.66 -0.90 8.73
N VAL A 3 -10.58 -0.43 8.10
CA VAL A 3 -10.31 1.01 7.92
C VAL A 3 -11.34 1.73 7.05
N TYR A 4 -11.91 1.04 6.06
CA TYR A 4 -12.95 1.58 5.19
C TYR A 4 -14.36 1.58 5.80
N GLU A 5 -14.53 1.03 7.02
CA GLU A 5 -15.79 1.11 7.76
C GLU A 5 -15.89 2.37 8.62
N ALA A 6 -14.87 3.24 8.62
CA ALA A 6 -14.84 4.48 9.39
C ALA A 6 -15.72 5.57 8.75
N ASP A 7 -17.03 5.51 8.96
CA ASP A 7 -18.00 6.53 8.53
C ASP A 7 -18.42 7.43 9.70
N PHE A 8 -18.20 8.74 9.56
CA PHE A 8 -18.55 9.75 10.57
C PHE A 8 -19.90 10.44 10.31
N GLY A 9 -20.67 9.97 9.31
CA GLY A 9 -21.97 10.51 8.91
C GLY A 9 -22.00 11.16 7.52
N TRP A 10 -20.89 11.10 6.78
CA TRP A 10 -20.76 11.68 5.43
C TRP A 10 -20.30 10.67 4.37
N GLY A 11 -20.23 9.39 4.72
CA GLY A 11 -19.76 8.31 3.85
C GLY A 11 -18.40 7.75 4.27
N LYS A 12 -18.09 6.58 3.70
CA LYS A 12 -16.85 5.84 3.94
C LYS A 12 -15.62 6.56 3.34
N PRO A 13 -14.40 6.28 3.84
CA PRO A 13 -13.19 6.85 3.26
C PRO A 13 -12.97 6.36 1.83
N ASN A 14 -12.59 7.27 0.92
CA ASN A 14 -12.19 6.89 -0.44
C ASN A 14 -10.75 6.34 -0.50
N TYR A 15 -9.92 6.63 0.51
CA TYR A 15 -8.53 6.20 0.58
C TYR A 15 -8.07 6.05 2.04
N PHE A 16 -7.22 5.05 2.28
CA PHE A 16 -6.50 4.85 3.53
C PHE A 16 -5.03 4.54 3.22
N GLY A 17 -4.11 5.13 4.00
CA GLY A 17 -2.68 5.00 3.74
C GLY A 17 -1.82 5.24 4.97
N LEU A 18 -0.50 5.04 4.80
CA LEU A 18 0.49 5.32 5.83
C LEU A 18 0.65 6.82 6.02
N ALA A 19 0.73 7.27 7.28
CA ALA A 19 0.93 8.69 7.61
C ALA A 19 2.39 9.13 7.46
N ASP A 20 3.33 8.20 7.62
CA ASP A 20 4.77 8.45 7.49
C ASP A 20 5.48 7.21 6.91
N VAL A 21 6.66 7.45 6.37
CA VAL A 21 7.50 6.46 5.71
C VAL A 21 8.52 5.91 6.71
N SER A 22 8.67 4.59 6.78
CA SER A 22 9.64 3.94 7.67
C SER A 22 11.08 4.29 7.27
N PRO A 23 12.00 4.63 8.18
CA PRO A 23 13.41 4.82 7.82
C PRO A 23 14.12 3.51 7.40
N HIS A 24 13.48 2.36 7.62
CA HIS A 24 13.98 1.05 7.23
C HIS A 24 13.24 0.52 5.99
N ASP A 25 13.96 -0.31 5.21
CA ASP A 25 13.41 -1.06 4.09
C ASP A 25 12.28 -1.98 4.56
N ARG A 26 11.04 -1.69 4.14
CA ARG A 26 9.84 -2.42 4.55
C ARG A 26 8.72 -2.29 3.52
N ALA A 27 7.91 -3.33 3.41
CA ALA A 27 6.63 -3.30 2.71
C ALA A 27 5.45 -3.40 3.68
N VAL A 28 4.34 -2.74 3.35
CA VAL A 28 3.06 -2.86 4.06
C VAL A 28 1.96 -3.21 3.07
N ILE A 29 1.14 -4.19 3.44
CA ILE A 29 -0.05 -4.58 2.70
C ILE A 29 -1.26 -3.87 3.31
N LEU A 30 -1.98 -3.12 2.49
CA LEU A 30 -3.18 -2.38 2.83
C LEU A 30 -4.35 -2.95 2.04
N LEU A 31 -5.55 -2.86 2.61
CA LEU A 31 -6.77 -3.19 1.87
C LEU A 31 -7.00 -2.15 0.78
N SER A 32 -7.51 -2.57 -0.37
CA SER A 32 -8.02 -1.67 -1.40
C SER A 32 -9.38 -1.08 -0.99
N PRO A 33 -9.73 0.14 -1.41
CA PRO A 33 -11.09 0.68 -1.25
C PRO A 33 -12.14 -0.04 -2.11
N ASP A 34 -11.73 -0.82 -3.12
CA ASP A 34 -12.61 -1.31 -4.20
C ASP A 34 -13.50 -2.51 -3.81
N ASP A 35 -13.37 -3.04 -2.58
CA ASP A 35 -14.12 -4.20 -2.04
C ASP A 35 -14.11 -5.47 -2.93
N ASP A 36 -13.13 -5.57 -3.84
CA ASP A 36 -12.95 -6.68 -4.77
C ASP A 36 -11.93 -7.73 -4.26
N GLY A 37 -11.45 -7.54 -3.03
CA GLY A 37 -10.40 -8.36 -2.42
C GLY A 37 -8.98 -8.00 -2.86
N SER A 38 -8.81 -6.97 -3.70
CA SER A 38 -7.49 -6.45 -4.05
C SER A 38 -6.80 -5.78 -2.85
N VAL A 39 -5.47 -5.67 -2.95
CA VAL A 39 -4.63 -5.05 -1.93
C VAL A 39 -3.71 -4.03 -2.55
N LEU A 40 -3.41 -2.98 -1.79
CA LEU A 40 -2.34 -2.05 -2.11
C LEU A 40 -1.08 -2.47 -1.36
N VAL A 41 0.02 -2.66 -2.08
CA VAL A 41 1.33 -2.92 -1.46
C VAL A 41 2.18 -1.66 -1.53
N SER A 42 2.44 -1.08 -0.36
CA SER A 42 3.32 0.09 -0.23
C SER A 42 4.73 -0.40 0.09
N PHE A 43 5.66 -0.22 -0.83
CA PHE A 43 7.07 -0.50 -0.64
C PHE A 43 7.81 0.78 -0.26
N HIS A 44 8.65 0.67 0.77
CA HIS A 44 9.69 1.63 1.03
C HIS A 44 11.03 0.91 1.05
N LEU A 45 11.89 1.23 0.08
CA LEU A 45 13.22 0.65 -0.08
C LEU A 45 14.21 1.77 -0.35
N GLN A 46 15.48 1.53 -0.06
CA GLN A 46 16.57 2.38 -0.54
C GLN A 46 16.46 2.58 -2.06
N ILE A 47 16.79 3.79 -2.53
CA ILE A 47 16.71 4.18 -3.95
C ILE A 47 17.46 3.18 -4.84
N ALA A 48 18.64 2.71 -4.40
CA ALA A 48 19.44 1.72 -5.12
C ALA A 48 18.72 0.37 -5.35
N HIS A 49 17.74 0.03 -4.51
CA HIS A 49 16.97 -1.20 -4.62
C HIS A 49 15.67 -1.03 -5.41
N MET A 50 15.18 0.20 -5.61
CA MET A 50 13.90 0.45 -6.31
C MET A 50 13.94 0.03 -7.79
N GLU A 51 15.05 0.25 -8.48
CA GLU A 51 15.22 -0.19 -9.87
C GLU A 51 15.24 -1.72 -10.00
N LEU A 52 15.98 -2.38 -9.10
CA LEU A 52 16.03 -3.84 -9.02
C LEU A 52 14.67 -4.43 -8.65
N PHE A 53 13.94 -3.78 -7.75
CA PHE A 53 12.58 -4.18 -7.39
C PHE A 53 11.68 -4.19 -8.63
N ASN A 54 11.66 -3.10 -9.41
CA ASN A 54 10.82 -3.04 -10.60
C ASN A 54 11.17 -4.15 -11.60
N LYS A 55 12.47 -4.38 -11.82
CA LYS A 55 12.96 -5.46 -12.67
C LYS A 55 12.48 -6.83 -12.19
N TYR A 56 12.74 -7.19 -10.94
CA TYR A 56 12.48 -8.55 -10.46
C TYR A 56 11.01 -8.82 -10.10
N PHE A 57 10.23 -7.78 -9.80
CA PHE A 57 8.84 -7.93 -9.38
C PHE A 57 7.85 -7.83 -10.55
N TYR A 58 8.12 -7.00 -11.55
CA TYR A 58 7.20 -6.79 -12.68
C TYR A 58 7.65 -7.41 -14.00
N GLU A 59 8.95 -7.57 -14.23
CA GLU A 59 9.41 -8.34 -15.39
C GLU A 59 9.33 -9.83 -15.02
N GLU A 60 8.48 -10.59 -15.71
CA GLU A 60 8.31 -12.03 -15.50
C GLU A 60 9.65 -12.78 -15.59
N ILE A 61 9.77 -13.85 -14.79
CA ILE A 61 10.75 -14.93 -15.00
C ILE A 61 10.34 -15.76 -16.22
#